data_AF-A0A1M4WEX4-F1
#
_entry.id   AF-A0A1M4WEX4-F1
#
_cell.length_a   1.000
_cell.length_b   1.000
_cell.length_c   1.000
_cell.angle_alpha   90.00
_cell.angle_beta   90.00
_cell.angle_gamma   90.00
#
_symmetry.space_group_name_H-M   'P 1'
#
loop_
_entity.id
_entity.type
_entity.pdbx_description
1 polymer ?
#
loop_
_entity_poly.entity_id
_entity_poly.type
_entity_poly.pdbx_seq_one_letter_code
_entity_poly.pdbx_strand_id
1 'polypeptide(L)'
;MATETRRIIPRNGTLLAWTNVNPTLAAGEFGVESDTGKFKIGNGTLPWNQLPYANSAVGGEGPPGQDGANGAPGEGVPIGGQPGDTLVKTASDDYAATWVPGVVTDTEKAGAGTEIRNIVALTQAEYDALPVKDPQTLYHTYD
;
A
#
# COMPACT_ATOMS: atom_id res chain seq x y z
N MET A 1 -25.89 56.65 2.04
CA MET A 1 -24.53 56.29 2.48
C MET A 1 -23.66 56.32 1.25
N ALA A 2 -22.72 57.26 1.13
CA ALA A 2 -21.77 57.24 0.01
C ALA A 2 -20.73 56.13 0.28
N THR A 3 -20.48 55.29 -0.71
CA THR A 3 -19.43 54.26 -0.64
C THR A 3 -18.08 54.93 -0.85
N GLU A 4 -17.25 55.01 0.19
CA GLU A 4 -15.85 55.41 0.04
C GLU A 4 -14.99 54.19 -0.29
N THR A 5 -14.29 54.25 -1.42
CA THR A 5 -13.21 53.31 -1.71
C THR A 5 -11.93 53.82 -1.05
N ARG A 6 -11.40 53.09 -0.07
CA ARG A 6 -10.07 53.36 0.52
C ARG A 6 -9.05 52.40 -0.06
N ARG A 7 -7.96 52.93 -0.60
CA ARG A 7 -6.84 52.16 -1.14
C ARG A 7 -5.59 52.40 -0.29
N ILE A 8 -4.95 51.33 0.16
CA ILE A 8 -3.64 51.36 0.81
C ILE A 8 -2.60 50.93 -0.23
N ILE A 9 -1.55 51.72 -0.40
CA ILE A 9 -0.38 51.36 -1.23
C ILE A 9 0.82 51.26 -0.29
N PRO A 10 1.42 50.07 -0.12
CA PRO A 10 2.64 49.94 0.68
C PRO A 10 3.82 50.58 -0.03
N ARG A 11 4.89 50.86 0.72
CA ARG A 11 6.17 51.26 0.13
C ARG A 11 6.61 50.16 -0.84
N ASN A 12 6.98 50.54 -2.06
CA ASN A 12 7.32 49.60 -3.12
C ASN A 12 8.49 50.10 -3.97
N GLY A 13 9.16 49.18 -4.65
CA GLY A 13 10.31 49.42 -5.51
C GLY A 13 10.85 48.10 -6.06
N THR A 14 11.79 48.15 -6.99
CA THR A 14 12.44 46.93 -7.50
C THR A 14 13.33 46.28 -6.44
N LEU A 15 13.61 44.98 -6.56
CA LEU A 15 14.56 44.27 -5.71
C LEU A 15 15.90 45.03 -5.63
N LEU A 16 16.40 45.52 -6.76
CA LEU A 16 17.65 46.28 -6.83
C LEU A 16 17.57 47.60 -6.05
N ALA A 17 16.47 48.36 -6.22
CA ALA A 17 16.28 49.63 -5.50
C ALA A 17 16.21 49.39 -3.98
N TRP A 18 15.48 48.37 -3.54
CA TRP A 18 15.41 48.00 -2.13
C TRP A 18 16.75 47.55 -1.57
N THR A 19 17.48 46.73 -2.31
CA THR A 19 18.79 46.20 -1.89
C THR A 19 19.83 47.31 -1.76
N ASN A 20 19.78 48.31 -2.67
CA ASN A 20 20.69 49.45 -2.67
C ASN A 20 20.38 50.48 -1.59
N VAL A 21 19.10 50.84 -1.40
CA VAL A 21 18.69 51.81 -0.37
C VAL A 21 18.78 51.17 1.03
N ASN A 22 18.48 49.87 1.12
CA ASN A 22 18.54 49.05 2.33
C ASN A 22 17.96 49.72 3.59
N PRO A 23 16.74 50.28 3.54
CA PRO A 23 16.19 51.03 4.66
C PRO A 23 15.79 50.10 5.83
N THR A 24 15.77 50.63 7.05
CA THR A 24 15.08 50.00 8.19
C THR A 24 13.60 50.36 8.12
N LEU A 25 12.74 49.35 8.03
CA LEU A 25 11.28 49.52 8.01
C LEU A 25 10.74 49.53 9.45
N ALA A 26 9.73 50.36 9.72
CA ALA A 26 9.08 50.40 11.03
C ALA A 26 8.43 49.04 11.36
N ALA A 27 8.22 48.76 12.65
CA ALA A 27 7.57 47.53 13.08
C ALA A 27 6.16 47.43 12.46
N GLY A 28 5.91 46.36 11.70
CA GLY A 28 4.66 46.14 10.97
C GLY A 28 4.55 46.84 9.61
N GLU A 29 5.55 47.61 9.18
CA GLU A 29 5.53 48.27 7.86
C GLU A 29 5.77 47.24 6.73
N PHE A 30 4.87 47.24 5.73
CA PHE A 30 5.02 46.42 4.53
C PHE A 30 5.95 47.08 3.51
N GLY A 31 6.94 46.34 3.04
CA GLY A 31 7.72 46.69 1.84
C GLY A 31 7.59 45.63 0.77
N VAL A 32 7.31 46.06 -0.47
CA VAL A 32 7.00 45.18 -1.60
C VAL A 32 8.04 45.34 -2.72
N GLU A 33 8.55 44.23 -3.22
CA GLU A 33 9.35 44.16 -4.45
C GLU A 33 8.41 44.13 -5.66
N SER A 34 8.37 45.22 -6.42
CA SER A 34 7.43 45.40 -7.54
C SER A 34 7.72 44.50 -8.74
N ASP A 35 8.95 43.99 -8.86
CA ASP A 35 9.46 43.18 -9.97
C ASP A 35 9.53 41.68 -9.68
N THR A 36 9.48 41.27 -8.40
CA THR A 36 9.53 39.84 -8.00
C THR A 36 8.23 39.36 -7.36
N GLY A 37 7.35 40.28 -6.94
CA GLY A 37 6.14 39.95 -6.18
C GLY A 37 6.39 39.49 -4.75
N LYS A 38 7.64 39.59 -4.26
CA LYS A 38 7.97 39.28 -2.87
C LYS A 38 7.74 40.49 -1.97
N PHE A 39 7.49 40.23 -0.68
CA PHE A 39 7.37 41.29 0.31
C PHE A 39 7.97 40.88 1.65
N LYS A 40 8.37 41.88 2.42
CA LYS A 40 8.90 41.75 3.77
C LYS A 40 8.12 42.67 4.71
N ILE A 41 8.11 42.33 5.99
CA ILE A 41 7.48 43.13 7.05
C ILE A 41 8.59 43.64 7.97
N GLY A 42 8.61 44.95 8.20
CA GLY A 42 9.55 45.58 9.10
C GLY A 42 9.37 45.14 10.55
N ASN A 43 10.48 45.06 11.28
CA ASN A 43 10.49 44.82 12.72
C ASN A 43 10.96 46.05 13.52
N GLY A 44 11.24 47.17 12.85
CA GLY A 44 11.72 48.41 13.46
C GLY A 44 13.23 48.46 13.76
N THR A 45 13.99 47.39 13.51
CA THR A 45 15.43 47.35 13.84
C THR A 45 16.31 46.82 12.72
N LEU A 46 15.85 45.83 11.95
CA LEU A 46 16.61 45.22 10.87
C LEU A 46 16.46 46.01 9.55
N PRO A 47 17.54 46.22 8.79
CA PRO A 47 17.48 46.74 7.44
C PRO A 47 16.88 45.70 6.47
N TRP A 48 16.35 46.18 5.34
CA TRP A 48 15.68 45.38 4.31
C TRP A 48 16.40 44.06 3.95
N ASN A 49 17.72 44.12 3.75
CA ASN A 49 18.52 42.97 3.33
C ASN A 49 18.57 41.86 4.39
N GLN A 50 18.29 42.17 5.67
CA GLN A 50 18.29 41.23 6.78
C GLN A 50 16.89 40.74 7.17
N LEU A 51 15.83 41.37 6.67
CA LEU A 51 14.46 40.92 6.92
C LEU A 51 14.15 39.63 6.15
N PRO A 52 13.42 38.67 6.76
CA PRO A 52 12.93 37.50 6.06
C PRO A 52 11.77 37.87 5.12
N TYR A 53 11.60 37.09 4.04
CA TYR A 53 10.44 37.21 3.17
C TYR A 53 9.19 36.61 3.84
N ALA A 54 8.12 37.37 3.89
CA ALA A 54 6.88 36.97 4.55
C ALA A 54 6.07 35.94 3.74
N ASN A 55 6.24 35.90 2.42
CA ASN A 55 5.57 34.96 1.51
C ASN A 55 6.46 33.80 1.04
N SER A 56 7.58 33.53 1.71
CA SER A 56 8.44 32.38 1.38
C SER A 56 8.06 31.10 2.13
N ALA A 57 7.09 31.14 3.04
CA ALA A 57 6.54 29.93 3.62
C ALA A 57 5.67 29.22 2.58
N VAL A 58 6.20 28.16 1.97
CA VAL A 58 5.38 27.15 1.31
C VAL A 58 4.46 26.61 2.41
N GLY A 59 3.15 26.82 2.27
CA GLY A 59 2.19 26.17 3.16
C GLY A 59 2.47 24.67 3.07
N GLY A 60 2.94 24.08 4.16
CA GLY A 60 3.18 22.64 4.21
C GLY A 60 1.90 21.93 3.80
N GLU A 61 2.03 20.82 3.06
CA GLU A 61 0.91 19.94 2.82
C GLU A 61 0.29 19.58 4.17
N GLY A 62 -1.04 19.65 4.27
CA GLY A 62 -1.73 19.28 5.50
C GLY A 62 -1.34 17.85 5.91
N PRO A 63 -1.44 17.50 7.20
CA PRO A 63 -1.22 16.12 7.60
C PRO A 63 -2.15 15.20 6.79
N PRO A 64 -1.67 14.01 6.36
CA PRO A 64 -2.54 13.01 5.76
C PRO A 64 -3.78 12.76 6.62
N GLY A 65 -4.92 12.47 5.99
CA GLY A 65 -6.11 12.04 6.71
C GLY A 65 -5.83 10.80 7.56
N GLN A 66 -6.59 10.60 8.64
CA GLN A 66 -6.52 9.34 9.39
C GLN A 66 -7.02 8.21 8.49
N ASP A 67 -6.32 7.06 8.53
CA ASP A 67 -6.80 5.85 7.85
C ASP A 67 -8.19 5.46 8.38
N GLY A 68 -8.99 4.84 7.50
CA GLY A 68 -10.26 4.25 7.92
C GLY A 68 -10.06 3.13 8.94
N ALA A 69 -11.10 2.82 9.71
CA ALA A 69 -11.08 1.66 10.60
C ALA A 69 -10.80 0.38 9.79
N ASN A 70 -9.91 -0.48 10.31
CA ASN A 70 -9.69 -1.79 9.73
C ASN A 70 -11.03 -2.57 9.67
N GLY A 71 -11.22 -3.35 8.61
CA GLY A 71 -12.35 -4.26 8.51
C GLY A 71 -12.34 -5.31 9.63
N ALA A 72 -13.51 -5.89 9.92
CA ALA A 72 -13.59 -7.03 10.82
C ALA A 72 -12.67 -8.16 10.33
N PRO A 73 -11.97 -8.86 11.22
CA PRO A 73 -11.22 -10.06 10.84
C PRO A 73 -12.12 -11.04 10.08
N GLY A 74 -11.62 -11.59 8.97
CA GLY A 74 -12.36 -12.64 8.25
C GLY A 74 -12.50 -13.89 9.11
N GLU A 75 -13.57 -14.67 8.90
CA GLU A 75 -13.71 -16.00 9.48
C GLU A 75 -12.66 -16.92 8.84
N GLY A 76 -11.48 -17.00 9.46
CA GLY A 76 -10.32 -17.73 8.96
C GLY A 76 -10.25 -19.17 9.46
N VAL A 77 -9.09 -19.77 9.24
CA VAL A 77 -8.70 -21.10 9.78
C VAL A 77 -8.93 -21.15 11.30
N PRO A 78 -9.50 -22.25 11.85
CA PRO A 78 -9.64 -22.41 13.29
C PRO A 78 -8.31 -22.19 14.02
N ILE A 79 -8.32 -21.43 15.11
CA ILE A 79 -7.14 -21.23 15.96
C ILE A 79 -6.83 -22.50 16.78
N GLY A 80 -5.56 -22.74 17.12
CA GLY A 80 -5.18 -23.75 18.12
C GLY A 80 -4.56 -25.06 17.60
N GLY A 81 -4.23 -25.16 16.32
CA GLY A 81 -3.47 -26.31 15.80
C GLY A 81 -2.07 -26.40 16.40
N GLN A 82 -1.62 -27.61 16.72
CA GLN A 82 -0.27 -27.91 17.19
C GLN A 82 0.63 -28.35 16.02
N PRO A 83 1.97 -28.22 16.14
CA PRO A 83 2.89 -28.74 15.14
C PRO A 83 2.65 -30.24 14.88
N GLY A 84 2.32 -30.59 13.64
CA GLY A 84 2.00 -31.97 13.24
C GLY A 84 0.51 -32.27 13.11
N ASP A 85 -0.37 -31.34 13.47
CA ASP A 85 -1.80 -31.45 13.18
C ASP A 85 -2.07 -31.16 11.71
N THR A 86 -3.06 -31.84 11.13
CA THR A 86 -3.59 -31.53 9.80
C THR A 86 -4.95 -30.86 9.92
N LEU A 87 -5.17 -29.83 9.11
CA LEU A 87 -6.47 -29.19 9.01
C LEU A 87 -7.37 -29.97 8.05
N VAL A 88 -8.49 -30.48 8.55
CA VAL A 88 -9.42 -31.31 7.78
C VAL A 88 -10.75 -30.58 7.59
N LYS A 89 -11.27 -30.58 6.36
CA LYS A 89 -12.61 -30.08 6.04
C LYS A 89 -13.67 -31.04 6.61
N THR A 90 -14.60 -30.52 7.41
CA THR A 90 -15.59 -31.33 8.13
C THR A 90 -16.97 -31.32 7.49
N ALA A 91 -17.28 -30.32 6.66
CA ALA A 91 -18.55 -30.19 5.94
C ALA A 91 -18.38 -29.47 4.60
N SER A 92 -19.43 -29.42 3.78
CA SER A 92 -19.45 -28.62 2.54
C SER A 92 -19.61 -27.12 2.77
N ASP A 93 -20.00 -26.70 3.97
CA ASP A 93 -20.16 -25.29 4.32
C ASP A 93 -18.82 -24.57 4.28
N ASP A 94 -18.81 -23.29 3.90
CA ASP A 94 -17.60 -22.47 3.92
C ASP A 94 -16.99 -22.44 5.34
N TYR A 95 -15.66 -22.45 5.41
CA TYR A 95 -14.89 -22.41 6.67
C TYR A 95 -15.09 -23.57 7.66
N ALA A 96 -15.92 -24.57 7.37
CA ALA A 96 -16.08 -25.78 8.19
C ALA A 96 -14.84 -26.69 8.15
N ALA A 97 -13.87 -26.43 9.02
CA ALA A 97 -12.65 -27.23 9.18
C ALA A 97 -12.31 -27.43 10.66
N THR A 98 -11.53 -28.47 10.99
CA THR A 98 -11.01 -28.72 12.34
C THR A 98 -9.57 -29.25 12.27
N TRP A 99 -8.78 -28.98 13.31
CA TRP A 99 -7.47 -29.62 13.49
C TRP A 99 -7.65 -31.07 13.93
N VAL A 100 -6.92 -31.99 13.29
CA VAL A 100 -6.86 -33.41 13.62
C VAL A 100 -5.41 -33.79 13.91
N PRO A 101 -5.11 -34.42 15.08
CA PRO A 101 -3.75 -34.81 15.42
C PRO A 101 -3.17 -35.88 14.50
N GLY A 102 -1.94 -35.66 14.05
CA GLY A 102 -1.13 -36.64 13.33
C GLY A 102 -1.23 -36.55 11.81
N VAL A 103 -0.19 -37.07 11.15
CA VAL A 103 -0.09 -37.21 9.69
C VAL A 103 -1.25 -38.08 9.22
N VAL A 104 -2.31 -37.46 8.71
CA VAL A 104 -3.07 -38.09 7.64
C VAL A 104 -2.06 -38.26 6.52
N THR A 105 -1.65 -39.49 6.25
CA THR A 105 -1.08 -39.82 4.94
C THR A 105 -2.05 -39.22 3.94
N ASP A 106 -1.56 -38.43 2.97
CA ASP A 106 -2.36 -37.89 1.87
C ASP A 106 -3.09 -39.05 1.21
N THR A 107 -4.25 -39.36 1.76
CA THR A 107 -5.29 -40.12 1.14
C THR A 107 -6.13 -39.00 0.57
N GLU A 108 -5.64 -38.40 -0.52
CA GLU A 108 -6.41 -37.49 -1.37
C GLU A 108 -7.65 -38.26 -1.80
N LYS A 109 -8.67 -38.30 -0.93
CA LYS A 109 -9.82 -39.21 -0.99
C LYS A 109 -9.45 -40.59 -1.56
N ALA A 110 -9.23 -41.60 -0.73
CA ALA A 110 -9.59 -42.96 -1.13
C ALA A 110 -11.12 -43.01 -1.20
N GLY A 111 -11.66 -42.41 -2.27
CA GLY A 111 -13.01 -42.68 -2.69
C GLY A 111 -13.04 -44.14 -3.09
N ALA A 112 -14.09 -44.85 -2.75
CA ALA A 112 -14.23 -46.26 -3.09
C ALA A 112 -14.47 -46.47 -4.62
N GLY A 113 -13.61 -45.95 -5.50
CA GLY A 113 -13.75 -46.05 -6.95
C GLY A 113 -12.46 -45.76 -7.73
N THR A 114 -12.15 -46.64 -8.70
CA THR A 114 -11.28 -46.44 -9.91
C THR A 114 -10.00 -45.61 -9.78
N GLU A 115 -9.38 -45.55 -8.62
CA GLU A 115 -8.05 -44.95 -8.49
C GLU A 115 -6.99 -45.90 -9.04
N ILE A 116 -6.03 -45.34 -9.80
CA ILE A 116 -4.81 -46.04 -10.18
C ILE A 116 -3.95 -46.18 -8.94
N ARG A 117 -3.63 -47.42 -8.56
CA ARG A 117 -2.82 -47.75 -7.38
C ARG A 117 -1.41 -48.19 -7.74
N ASN A 118 -1.20 -48.62 -8.97
CA ASN A 118 0.07 -49.15 -9.44
C ASN A 118 0.47 -48.50 -10.77
N ILE A 119 1.77 -48.36 -11.00
CA ILE A 119 2.33 -47.91 -12.28
C ILE A 119 3.36 -48.95 -12.72
N VAL A 120 3.21 -49.45 -13.95
CA VAL A 120 4.10 -50.46 -14.53
C VAL A 120 4.54 -50.01 -15.92
N ALA A 121 5.84 -50.09 -16.20
CA ALA A 121 6.40 -49.88 -17.53
C ALA A 121 6.66 -51.23 -18.20
N LEU A 122 6.20 -51.39 -19.44
CA LEU A 122 6.34 -52.63 -20.23
C LEU A 122 6.70 -52.27 -21.68
N THR A 123 7.32 -53.20 -22.40
CA THR A 123 7.34 -53.08 -23.86
C THR A 123 5.92 -53.26 -24.44
N GLN A 124 5.67 -52.76 -25.65
CA GLN A 124 4.37 -52.93 -26.29
C GLN A 124 3.97 -54.41 -26.44
N ALA A 125 4.94 -55.28 -26.77
CA ALA A 125 4.71 -56.72 -26.88
C ALA A 125 4.30 -57.37 -25.55
N GLU A 126 4.92 -56.96 -24.44
CA GLU A 126 4.59 -57.46 -23.11
C GLU A 126 3.22 -56.98 -22.63
N TYR A 127 2.86 -55.72 -22.93
CA TYR A 127 1.53 -55.19 -22.61
C TYR A 127 0.42 -55.90 -23.36
N ASP A 128 0.64 -56.22 -24.65
CA ASP A 128 -0.33 -56.95 -25.47
C ASP A 128 -0.43 -58.43 -25.10
N ALA A 129 0.64 -59.00 -24.54
CA ALA A 129 0.67 -60.37 -24.02
C ALA A 129 -0.02 -60.52 -22.63
N LEU A 130 -0.42 -59.42 -21.98
CA LEU A 130 -1.09 -59.51 -20.68
C LEU A 130 -2.47 -60.20 -20.81
N PRO A 131 -2.73 -61.27 -20.03
CA PRO A 131 -3.98 -62.02 -20.14
C PRO A 131 -5.19 -61.20 -19.65
N VAL A 132 -4.98 -60.31 -18.68
CA VAL A 132 -5.98 -59.36 -18.17
C VAL A 132 -5.27 -58.08 -17.78
N LYS A 133 -5.84 -56.93 -18.17
CA LYS A 133 -5.34 -55.60 -17.80
C LYS A 133 -6.05 -55.15 -16.53
N ASP A 134 -5.28 -54.88 -15.48
CA ASP A 134 -5.82 -54.41 -14.21
C ASP A 134 -6.29 -52.95 -14.38
N PRO A 135 -7.60 -52.66 -14.19
CA PRO A 135 -8.15 -51.31 -14.33
C PRO A 135 -7.59 -50.30 -13.32
N GLN A 136 -6.84 -50.76 -12.31
CA GLN A 136 -6.22 -49.92 -11.29
C GLN A 136 -4.70 -49.81 -11.47
N THR A 137 -4.17 -50.29 -12.59
CA THR A 137 -2.77 -50.16 -12.97
C THR A 137 -2.65 -49.30 -14.22
N LEU A 138 -1.84 -48.24 -14.15
CA LEU A 138 -1.46 -47.47 -15.34
C LEU A 138 -0.26 -48.13 -15.99
N TYR A 139 -0.44 -48.60 -17.23
CA TYR A 139 0.62 -49.20 -18.03
C TYR A 139 1.20 -48.16 -18.98
N HIS A 140 2.51 -47.91 -18.88
CA HIS A 140 3.22 -47.08 -19.84
C HIS A 140 4.00 -47.99 -20.78
N THR A 141 3.64 -48.00 -22.07
CA THR A 141 4.36 -48.77 -23.08
C THR A 141 5.50 -47.97 -23.69
N TYR A 142 6.62 -48.64 -23.93
CA TYR A 142 7.76 -48.10 -24.68
C TYR A 142 8.13 -49.04 -25.81
N ASP A 143 8.79 -48.47 -26.82
CA ASP A 143 9.27 -49.18 -28.02
C ASP A 143 10.40 -50.17 -27.70
#